data_AF-A0A2E7E898-F1
#
_entry.id   AF-A0A2E7E898-F1
#
_cell.length_a   1.000
_cell.length_b   1.000
_cell.length_c   1.000
_cell.angle_alpha   90.00
_cell.angle_beta   90.00
_cell.angle_gamma   90.00
#
_symmetry.space_group_name_H-M   'P 1'
#
loop_
_entity.id
_entity.type
_entity.pdbx_description
1 polymer ?
#
loop_
_entity_poly.entity_id
_entity_poly.type
_entity_poly.pdbx_seq_one_letter_code
_entity_poly.pdbx_strand_id
1 'polypeptide(L)'
;MALSDWRLSVDYDALINRLISERDFLIIQDLDGVCMPLVNDPLTRVIDRAYVRAAAQLEERFFVLTQGEHSGKRGVNAIIERAFAVEGLSKKAIAEQGLFLPGLGAGGVQLQNRRGKSQQPGVRSEELAFLFQVPVKARYFLINRLGNPPYSLAPANLQLLAESVVLDNRFSPTINANLLVAILGSTSTCRQLQQDLQQFMEELLRDAAREGLDDSFFIHYAPNLGRDEQTGAERIQFAEARQWGTTDFQFMLKGALKQAGVLVLLNQYYGQRYGEFPLGEDFNVRQAPRSLEGLLALAAHHFDPERMPRIIGVGDTITSHIVDQNGEPQRLRGGSDRDFLQLIQQLGQHFGSDNLVALVDSSAGEVSRPAVNMEAIQQHQPSDSEYWQALEGLSDADDPLQINLVFPNGAQQYIQVFKQLVKGQAQNG
;
A
#
# COMPACT_ATOMS: atom_id res chain seq x y z
N MET A 1 -28.89 7.99 0.67
CA MET A 1 -28.18 6.74 0.33
C MET A 1 -26.93 6.69 1.19
N ALA A 2 -26.62 5.56 1.81
CA ALA A 2 -25.40 5.41 2.58
C ALA A 2 -24.19 5.39 1.62
N LEU A 3 -23.02 5.87 2.05
CA LEU A 3 -21.80 5.78 1.25
C LEU A 3 -21.41 4.32 0.98
N SER A 4 -21.67 3.41 1.91
CA SER A 4 -21.46 1.97 1.76
C SER A 4 -22.32 1.33 0.66
N ASP A 5 -23.41 1.98 0.25
CA ASP A 5 -24.28 1.52 -0.82
C ASP A 5 -23.78 1.95 -2.21
N TRP A 6 -22.82 2.88 -2.27
CA TRP A 6 -22.27 3.33 -3.55
C TRP A 6 -21.52 2.19 -4.23
N ARG A 7 -21.58 2.17 -5.56
CA ARG A 7 -20.88 1.21 -6.41
C ARG A 7 -20.24 2.00 -7.53
N LEU A 8 -18.91 1.92 -7.64
CA LEU A 8 -18.06 2.62 -8.61
C LEU A 8 -18.50 4.06 -8.91
N SER A 9 -18.92 4.79 -7.88
CA SER A 9 -19.40 6.16 -8.03
C SER A 9 -18.25 7.08 -8.45
N VAL A 10 -18.61 8.12 -9.19
CA VAL A 10 -17.74 9.25 -9.55
C VAL A 10 -18.34 10.59 -9.11
N ASP A 11 -19.33 10.56 -8.20
CA ASP A 11 -19.97 11.75 -7.64
C ASP A 11 -19.17 12.30 -6.44
N TYR A 12 -18.09 13.01 -6.77
CA TYR A 12 -17.20 13.59 -5.76
C TYR A 12 -17.85 14.76 -5.01
N ASP A 13 -18.77 15.50 -5.65
CA ASP A 13 -19.47 16.61 -5.00
C ASP A 13 -20.39 16.09 -3.90
N ALA A 14 -21.12 15.00 -4.13
CA ALA A 14 -21.92 14.35 -3.10
C ALA A 14 -21.04 13.84 -1.95
N LEU A 15 -19.88 13.26 -2.24
CA LEU A 15 -18.92 12.81 -1.22
C LEU A 15 -18.43 13.98 -0.38
N ILE A 16 -17.96 15.04 -1.04
CA ILE A 16 -17.44 16.25 -0.39
C ILE A 16 -18.52 16.85 0.52
N ASN A 17 -19.73 17.07 -0.01
CA ASN A 17 -20.84 17.65 0.76
C ASN A 17 -21.19 16.80 1.98
N ARG A 18 -21.19 15.46 1.82
CA ARG A 18 -21.46 14.54 2.91
C ARG A 18 -20.39 14.65 4.00
N LEU A 19 -19.12 14.52 3.62
CA LEU A 19 -18.02 14.56 4.58
C LEU A 19 -17.85 15.94 5.20
N ILE A 20 -18.14 17.04 4.50
CA ILE A 20 -18.16 18.40 5.06
C ILE A 20 -19.19 18.53 6.20
N SER A 21 -20.35 17.91 6.07
CA SER A 21 -21.41 17.95 7.07
C SER A 21 -21.13 17.08 8.30
N GLU A 22 -20.13 16.21 8.24
CA GLU A 22 -19.76 15.26 9.28
C GLU A 22 -18.39 15.58 9.88
N ARG A 23 -18.26 15.40 11.19
CA ARG A 23 -17.00 15.65 11.92
C ARG A 23 -16.31 14.36 12.38
N ASP A 24 -16.96 13.22 12.22
CA ASP A 24 -16.51 11.94 12.77
C ASP A 24 -16.15 10.94 11.66
N PHE A 25 -15.14 11.32 10.88
CA PHE A 25 -14.54 10.44 9.87
C PHE A 25 -13.03 10.33 10.07
N LEU A 26 -12.48 9.25 9.52
CA LEU A 26 -11.05 8.95 9.50
C LEU A 26 -10.65 8.49 8.10
N ILE A 27 -9.64 9.13 7.50
CA ILE A 27 -9.07 8.71 6.22
C ILE A 27 -7.83 7.86 6.49
N ILE A 28 -7.78 6.67 5.90
CA ILE A 28 -6.62 5.78 5.87
C ILE A 28 -6.31 5.47 4.40
N GLN A 29 -5.12 5.84 3.93
CA GLN A 29 -4.76 5.67 2.52
C GLN A 29 -3.35 5.12 2.30
N ASP A 30 -3.12 4.43 1.17
CA ASP A 30 -1.76 4.25 0.66
C ASP A 30 -1.21 5.57 0.06
N LEU A 31 0.05 5.56 -0.35
CA LEU A 31 0.79 6.70 -0.88
C LEU A 31 0.98 6.61 -2.39
N ASP A 32 1.79 5.64 -2.81
CA ASP A 32 2.14 5.38 -4.20
C ASP A 32 0.89 4.98 -4.99
N GLY A 33 0.68 5.58 -6.17
CA GLY A 33 -0.54 5.43 -6.96
C GLY A 33 -1.76 6.23 -6.47
N VAL A 34 -1.82 6.59 -5.19
CA VAL A 34 -2.93 7.34 -4.58
C VAL A 34 -2.70 8.84 -4.59
N CYS A 35 -1.67 9.32 -3.88
CA CYS A 35 -1.35 10.75 -3.77
C CYS A 35 0.02 11.11 -4.38
N MET A 36 0.68 10.13 -5.00
CA MET A 36 1.84 10.33 -5.86
C MET A 36 1.80 9.33 -7.02
N PRO A 37 2.16 9.70 -8.26
CA PRO A 37 2.14 8.78 -9.39
C PRO A 37 3.11 7.59 -9.19
N LEU A 38 2.78 6.46 -9.81
CA LEU A 38 3.72 5.35 -9.94
C LEU A 38 4.83 5.68 -10.95
N VAL A 39 6.08 5.50 -10.53
CA VAL A 39 7.29 5.77 -11.31
C VAL A 39 8.20 4.53 -11.31
N ASN A 40 9.02 4.39 -12.35
CA ASN A 40 9.98 3.29 -12.43
C ASN A 40 11.13 3.46 -11.42
N ASP A 41 11.60 4.69 -11.18
CA ASP A 41 12.62 4.99 -10.18
C ASP A 41 12.00 5.70 -8.96
N PRO A 42 11.92 5.06 -7.78
CA PRO A 42 11.41 5.68 -6.56
C PRO A 42 12.06 7.01 -6.16
N LEU A 43 13.27 7.32 -6.64
CA LEU A 43 13.93 8.61 -6.38
C LEU A 43 13.31 9.77 -7.15
N THR A 44 12.59 9.52 -8.25
CA THR A 44 11.94 10.56 -9.07
C THR A 44 10.55 10.92 -8.56
N ARG A 45 10.06 10.23 -7.52
CA ARG A 45 8.77 10.53 -6.89
C ARG A 45 8.68 11.99 -6.45
N VAL A 46 7.51 12.56 -6.70
CA VAL A 46 7.13 13.92 -6.31
C VAL A 46 5.81 13.89 -5.54
N ILE A 47 5.63 14.87 -4.66
CA ILE A 47 4.38 15.06 -3.91
C ILE A 47 3.92 16.51 -4.02
N ASP A 48 2.60 16.71 -4.12
CA ASP A 48 2.00 18.04 -4.17
C ASP A 48 2.06 18.69 -2.77
N ARG A 49 2.72 19.85 -2.67
CA ARG A 49 2.84 20.60 -1.42
C ARG A 49 1.50 21.06 -0.85
N ALA A 50 0.58 21.48 -1.71
CA ALA A 50 -0.75 21.91 -1.29
C ALA A 50 -1.57 20.74 -0.76
N TYR A 51 -1.39 19.54 -1.32
CA TYR A 51 -1.92 18.30 -0.75
C TYR A 51 -1.35 18.05 0.65
N VAL A 52 -0.03 18.12 0.84
CA VAL A 52 0.58 17.93 2.17
C VAL A 52 0.07 18.95 3.19
N ARG A 53 -0.06 20.22 2.80
CA ARG A 53 -0.67 21.27 3.65
C ARG A 53 -2.14 21.02 3.94
N ALA A 54 -2.88 20.42 3.02
CA ALA A 54 -4.28 20.04 3.23
C ALA A 54 -4.37 18.84 4.19
N ALA A 55 -3.53 17.82 4.02
CA ALA A 55 -3.49 16.66 4.91
C ALA A 55 -3.17 17.07 6.36
N ALA A 56 -2.25 18.02 6.55
CA ALA A 56 -1.92 18.55 7.88
C ALA A 56 -3.12 19.20 8.59
N GLN A 57 -4.12 19.72 7.87
CA GLN A 57 -5.33 20.33 8.44
C GLN A 57 -6.37 19.30 8.92
N LEU A 58 -6.29 18.05 8.46
CA LEU A 58 -7.20 16.99 8.94
C LEU A 58 -6.78 16.42 10.29
N GLU A 59 -5.56 16.74 10.75
CA GLU A 59 -5.09 16.39 12.08
C GLU A 59 -5.19 14.89 12.37
N GLU A 60 -5.89 14.47 13.41
CA GLU A 60 -6.11 13.07 13.81
C GLU A 60 -7.05 12.29 12.87
N ARG A 61 -7.67 12.95 11.89
CA ARG A 61 -8.61 12.34 10.93
C ARG A 61 -7.94 11.84 9.66
N PHE A 62 -6.62 11.85 9.59
CA PHE A 62 -5.88 11.43 8.41
C PHE A 62 -4.63 10.64 8.79
N PHE A 63 -4.49 9.45 8.21
CA PHE A 63 -3.31 8.62 8.30
C PHE A 63 -2.95 8.00 6.95
N VAL A 64 -1.65 7.84 6.73
CA VAL A 64 -1.13 7.02 5.64
C VAL A 64 -0.82 5.62 6.15
N LEU A 65 -0.94 4.62 5.28
CA LEU A 65 -0.68 3.22 5.56
C LEU A 65 -0.04 2.59 4.32
N THR A 66 1.29 2.48 4.33
CA THR A 66 2.06 2.11 3.14
C THR A 66 3.05 0.98 3.40
N GLN A 67 3.37 0.23 2.34
CA GLN A 67 4.49 -0.74 2.36
C GLN A 67 5.85 -0.03 2.26
N GLY A 68 5.88 1.17 1.67
CA GLY A 68 7.05 2.03 1.65
C GLY A 68 7.42 2.55 3.04
N GLU A 69 8.58 3.17 3.17
CA GLU A 69 9.03 3.75 4.44
C GLU A 69 8.75 5.24 4.54
N HIS A 70 8.61 5.72 5.77
CA HIS A 70 8.66 7.15 6.06
C HIS A 70 10.09 7.69 5.94
N SER A 71 11.05 6.90 6.44
CA SER A 71 12.47 7.27 6.54
C SER A 71 13.30 6.84 5.33
N GLY A 72 14.57 7.27 5.32
CA GLY A 72 15.53 6.90 4.28
C GLY A 72 15.45 7.82 3.06
N LYS A 73 16.40 7.63 2.13
CA LYS A 73 16.55 8.47 0.93
C LYS A 73 15.31 8.44 0.02
N ARG A 74 14.63 7.29 0.00
CA ARG A 74 13.45 7.01 -0.83
C ARG A 74 12.13 7.09 -0.05
N GLY A 75 12.18 7.26 1.27
CA GLY A 75 10.98 7.37 2.09
C GLY A 75 10.25 8.69 1.91
N VAL A 76 8.97 8.72 2.28
CA VAL A 76 8.09 9.87 2.02
C VAL A 76 8.59 11.17 2.66
N ASN A 77 9.30 11.09 3.80
CA ASN A 77 9.84 12.29 4.44
C ASN A 77 10.88 12.98 3.56
N ALA A 78 11.75 12.23 2.88
CA ALA A 78 12.72 12.81 1.97
C ALA A 78 12.04 13.45 0.74
N ILE A 79 10.93 12.87 0.28
CA ILE A 79 10.11 13.42 -0.81
C ILE A 79 9.49 14.77 -0.38
N ILE A 80 8.90 14.81 0.82
CA ILE A 80 8.31 16.04 1.40
C ILE A 80 9.38 17.11 1.62
N GLU A 81 10.53 16.73 2.19
CA GLU A 81 11.68 17.63 2.40
C GLU A 81 12.14 18.26 1.08
N ARG A 82 12.28 17.47 0.00
CA ARG A 82 12.60 17.99 -1.34
C ARG A 82 11.50 18.90 -1.89
N ALA A 83 10.23 18.51 -1.73
CA ALA A 83 9.10 19.28 -2.22
C ALA A 83 9.04 20.66 -1.58
N PHE A 84 9.36 20.79 -0.29
CA PHE A 84 9.36 22.07 0.43
C PHE A 84 10.68 22.83 0.40
N ALA A 85 11.79 22.19 0.04
CA ALA A 85 13.08 22.87 -0.14
C ALA A 85 13.00 23.99 -1.19
N VAL A 86 12.12 23.86 -2.20
CA VAL A 86 11.87 24.90 -3.21
C VAL A 86 11.24 26.17 -2.63
N GLU A 87 10.63 26.09 -1.45
CA GLU A 87 10.10 27.23 -0.67
C GLU A 87 11.08 27.71 0.41
N GLY A 88 12.29 27.11 0.48
CA GLY A 88 13.28 27.44 1.51
C GLY A 88 12.97 26.89 2.91
N LEU A 89 12.01 25.98 3.04
CA LEU A 89 11.69 25.37 4.33
C LEU A 89 12.75 24.33 4.72
N SER A 90 13.30 24.48 5.92
CA SER A 90 14.19 23.45 6.50
C SER A 90 13.39 22.26 7.04
N LYS A 91 14.04 21.10 7.19
CA LYS A 91 13.47 19.92 7.86
C LYS A 91 12.87 20.24 9.24
N LYS A 92 13.53 21.12 10.00
CA LYS A 92 13.04 21.56 11.32
C LYS A 92 11.73 22.35 11.18
N ALA A 93 11.67 23.30 10.23
CA ALA A 93 10.46 24.08 9.97
C ALA A 93 9.29 23.18 9.49
N ILE A 94 9.57 22.18 8.65
CA ILE A 94 8.58 21.17 8.22
C ILE A 94 8.02 20.41 9.43
N ALA A 95 8.88 19.95 10.34
CA ALA A 95 8.47 19.26 11.56
C ALA A 95 7.66 20.15 12.52
N GLU A 96 8.09 21.40 12.72
CA GLU A 96 7.42 22.37 13.59
C GLU A 96 6.03 22.75 13.06
N GLN A 97 5.88 22.84 11.73
CA GLN A 97 4.59 23.07 11.08
C GLN A 97 3.71 21.81 10.97
N GLY A 98 4.19 20.63 11.40
CA GLY A 98 3.43 19.40 11.34
C GLY A 98 3.18 18.89 9.91
N LEU A 99 4.11 19.12 8.99
CA LEU A 99 3.95 18.85 7.55
C LEU A 99 4.42 17.45 7.12
N PHE A 100 4.87 16.58 8.04
CA PHE A 100 5.09 15.19 7.69
C PHE A 100 3.76 14.44 7.70
N LEU A 101 3.57 13.49 6.79
CA LEU A 101 2.36 12.67 6.76
C LEU A 101 2.40 11.68 7.95
N PRO A 102 1.41 11.71 8.85
CA PRO A 102 1.33 10.77 9.97
C PRO A 102 0.79 9.42 9.50
N GLY A 103 1.12 8.36 10.24
CA GLY A 103 0.59 7.02 10.02
C GLY A 103 1.69 5.98 10.01
N LEU A 104 1.51 4.93 9.20
CA LEU A 104 2.29 3.71 9.23
C LEU A 104 3.04 3.48 7.91
N GLY A 105 4.34 3.24 8.02
CA GLY A 105 5.20 2.76 6.95
C GLY A 105 5.71 1.34 7.20
N ALA A 106 6.40 0.78 6.20
CA ALA A 106 6.94 -0.57 6.19
C ALA A 106 5.90 -1.62 6.58
N GLY A 107 4.68 -1.50 6.05
CA GLY A 107 3.58 -2.42 6.32
C GLY A 107 3.07 -2.39 7.75
N GLY A 108 3.28 -1.30 8.48
CA GLY A 108 2.71 -1.14 9.82
C GLY A 108 3.71 -1.16 10.97
N VAL A 109 5.00 -1.36 10.70
CA VAL A 109 6.01 -1.36 11.78
C VAL A 109 6.56 0.02 12.07
N GLN A 110 6.51 0.96 11.11
CA GLN A 110 7.03 2.30 11.29
C GLN A 110 5.90 3.29 11.57
N LEU A 111 5.61 3.53 12.85
CA LEU A 111 4.62 4.51 13.28
C LEU A 111 5.23 5.91 13.35
N GLN A 112 4.70 6.85 12.57
CA GLN A 112 5.15 8.24 12.51
C GLN A 112 4.03 9.22 12.83
N ASN A 113 4.36 10.29 13.56
CA ASN A 113 3.47 11.44 13.74
C ASN A 113 3.75 12.59 12.77
N ARG A 114 2.89 13.62 12.79
CA ARG A 114 3.00 14.78 11.88
C ARG A 114 4.28 15.62 12.01
N ARG A 115 5.05 15.42 13.08
CA ARG A 115 6.36 16.08 13.31
C ARG A 115 7.54 15.22 12.85
N GLY A 116 7.30 14.10 12.18
CA GLY A 116 8.34 13.19 11.70
C GLY A 116 8.99 12.35 12.80
N LYS A 117 8.42 12.31 14.01
CA LYS A 117 8.89 11.42 15.07
C LYS A 117 8.36 10.02 14.79
N SER A 118 9.25 9.05 14.67
CA SER A 118 8.92 7.67 14.36
C SER A 118 9.24 6.72 15.51
N GLN A 119 8.41 5.70 15.69
CA GLN A 119 8.62 4.56 16.60
C GLN A 119 8.52 3.24 15.82
N GLN A 120 9.09 2.17 16.37
CA GLN A 120 9.09 0.83 15.76
C GLN A 120 8.66 -0.24 16.78
N PRO A 121 7.42 -0.19 17.26
CA PRO A 121 6.96 -1.11 18.29
C PRO A 121 7.00 -2.56 17.79
N GLY A 122 7.49 -3.47 18.64
CA GLY A 122 7.56 -4.90 18.36
C GLY A 122 8.73 -5.34 17.47
N VAL A 123 9.65 -4.45 17.09
CA VAL A 123 10.82 -4.78 16.26
C VAL A 123 12.04 -5.10 17.13
N ARG A 124 12.67 -6.25 16.89
CA ARG A 124 13.86 -6.70 17.65
C ARG A 124 15.17 -6.25 16.99
N SER A 125 16.22 -6.11 17.78
CA SER A 125 17.52 -5.63 17.29
C SER A 125 18.20 -6.64 16.36
N GLU A 126 18.02 -7.93 16.63
CA GLU A 126 18.53 -9.03 15.81
C GLU A 126 17.85 -9.06 14.45
N GLU A 127 16.55 -8.79 14.40
CA GLU A 127 15.79 -8.70 13.14
C GLU A 127 16.31 -7.54 12.28
N LEU A 128 16.56 -6.37 12.90
CA LEU A 128 17.14 -5.23 12.21
C LEU A 128 18.56 -5.49 11.72
N ALA A 129 19.38 -6.20 12.50
CA ALA A 129 20.72 -6.58 12.10
C ALA A 129 20.72 -7.51 10.87
N PHE A 130 19.74 -8.40 10.76
CA PHE A 130 19.55 -9.24 9.58
C PHE A 130 19.10 -8.41 8.37
N LEU A 131 18.06 -7.58 8.52
CA LEU A 131 17.54 -6.72 7.44
C LEU A 131 18.61 -5.79 6.87
N PHE A 132 19.51 -5.27 7.71
CA PHE A 132 20.61 -4.40 7.28
C PHE A 132 21.57 -5.07 6.29
N GLN A 133 21.69 -6.41 6.33
CA GLN A 133 22.55 -7.17 5.44
C GLN A 133 21.89 -7.49 4.09
N VAL A 134 20.55 -7.50 4.03
CA VAL A 134 19.79 -7.91 2.84
C VAL A 134 20.16 -7.09 1.59
N PRO A 135 20.25 -5.75 1.62
CA PRO A 135 20.64 -4.99 0.42
C PRO A 135 22.03 -5.36 -0.12
N VAL A 136 22.98 -5.71 0.76
CA VAL A 136 24.33 -6.14 0.35
C VAL A 136 24.26 -7.49 -0.36
N LYS A 137 23.54 -8.46 0.24
CA LYS A 137 23.31 -9.79 -0.37
C LYS A 137 22.60 -9.66 -1.72
N ALA A 138 21.58 -8.81 -1.81
CA ALA A 138 20.80 -8.58 -3.03
C ALA A 138 21.65 -8.00 -4.17
N ARG A 139 22.50 -7.00 -3.89
CA ARG A 139 23.41 -6.44 -4.90
C ARG A 139 24.39 -7.49 -5.42
N TYR A 140 25.00 -8.27 -4.52
CA TYR A 140 25.91 -9.34 -4.90
C TYR A 140 25.22 -10.40 -5.78
N PHE A 141 24.03 -10.84 -5.36
CA PHE A 141 23.20 -11.76 -6.12
C PHE A 141 22.91 -11.23 -7.53
N LEU A 142 22.41 -10.00 -7.65
CA LEU A 142 22.05 -9.41 -8.94
C LEU A 142 23.25 -9.22 -9.87
N ILE A 143 24.38 -8.71 -9.37
CA ILE A 143 25.59 -8.53 -10.17
C ILE A 143 26.04 -9.88 -10.75
N ASN A 144 26.09 -10.92 -9.89
CA ASN A 144 26.48 -12.25 -10.35
C ASN A 144 25.44 -12.82 -11.33
N ARG A 145 24.14 -12.71 -11.01
CA ARG A 145 23.10 -13.37 -11.78
C ARG A 145 22.91 -12.75 -13.16
N LEU A 146 22.82 -11.42 -13.23
CA LEU A 146 22.59 -10.67 -14.48
C LEU A 146 23.78 -10.74 -15.45
N GLY A 147 25.00 -10.97 -14.96
CA GLY A 147 26.18 -11.14 -15.80
C GLY A 147 26.32 -12.52 -16.46
N ASN A 148 25.50 -13.50 -16.05
CA ASN A 148 25.56 -14.88 -16.53
C ASN A 148 24.33 -15.23 -17.39
N PRO A 149 24.38 -16.33 -18.18
CA PRO A 149 23.20 -16.85 -18.86
C PRO A 149 22.03 -17.10 -17.87
N PRO A 150 20.78 -16.77 -18.25
CA PRO A 150 20.34 -16.38 -19.60
C PRO A 150 20.38 -14.87 -19.89
N TYR A 151 20.79 -14.01 -18.95
CA TYR A 151 20.72 -12.54 -19.12
C TYR A 151 21.93 -11.96 -19.87
N SER A 152 23.13 -12.40 -19.48
CA SER A 152 24.41 -12.01 -20.12
C SER A 152 24.56 -10.50 -20.33
N LEU A 153 24.12 -9.67 -19.37
CA LEU A 153 24.24 -8.21 -19.45
C LEU A 153 25.70 -7.77 -19.35
N ALA A 154 26.03 -6.66 -20.02
CA ALA A 154 27.40 -6.16 -20.10
C ALA A 154 27.95 -5.80 -18.70
N PRO A 155 29.18 -6.27 -18.33
CA PRO A 155 29.75 -6.04 -17.01
C PRO A 155 29.81 -4.58 -16.57
N ALA A 156 30.02 -3.66 -17.52
CA ALA A 156 30.11 -2.22 -17.27
C ALA A 156 28.83 -1.62 -16.65
N ASN A 157 27.67 -2.27 -16.82
CA ASN A 157 26.39 -1.76 -16.37
C ASN A 157 25.86 -2.45 -15.10
N LEU A 158 26.42 -3.61 -14.71
CA LEU A 158 25.84 -4.46 -13.66
C LEU A 158 25.77 -3.78 -12.30
N GLN A 159 26.85 -3.07 -11.91
CA GLN A 159 26.90 -2.40 -10.62
C GLN A 159 25.86 -1.28 -10.53
N LEU A 160 25.79 -0.43 -11.56
CA LEU A 160 24.82 0.66 -11.63
C LEU A 160 23.39 0.13 -11.58
N LEU A 161 23.09 -0.94 -12.34
CA LEU A 161 21.77 -1.57 -12.34
C LEU A 161 21.41 -2.11 -10.96
N ALA A 162 22.32 -2.83 -10.29
CA ALA A 162 22.10 -3.36 -8.95
C ALA A 162 21.87 -2.24 -7.92
N GLU A 163 22.60 -1.13 -8.01
CA GLU A 163 22.42 0.04 -7.13
C GLU A 163 21.09 0.77 -7.35
N SER A 164 20.58 0.78 -8.59
CA SER A 164 19.28 1.37 -8.92
C SER A 164 18.11 0.54 -8.41
N VAL A 165 18.18 -0.79 -8.52
CA VAL A 165 17.04 -1.69 -8.26
C VAL A 165 16.97 -2.17 -6.82
N VAL A 166 18.10 -2.21 -6.10
CA VAL A 166 18.12 -2.59 -4.68
C VAL A 166 17.86 -1.36 -3.82
N LEU A 167 16.70 -1.35 -3.16
CA LEU A 167 16.32 -0.29 -2.22
C LEU A 167 16.77 -0.67 -0.81
N ASP A 168 17.60 0.18 -0.23
CA ASP A 168 18.19 0.08 1.11
C ASP A 168 17.24 0.49 2.24
N ASN A 169 15.95 0.18 2.05
CA ASN A 169 14.91 0.33 3.05
C ASN A 169 15.30 -0.44 4.33
N ARG A 170 15.15 0.18 5.49
CA ARG A 170 15.62 -0.34 6.78
C ARG A 170 14.79 -1.50 7.32
N PHE A 171 13.47 -1.45 7.09
CA PHE A 171 12.47 -2.37 7.62
C PHE A 171 11.82 -3.21 6.52
N SER A 172 11.92 -2.78 5.27
CA SER A 172 11.45 -3.52 4.10
C SER A 172 12.46 -3.49 2.94
N PRO A 173 13.70 -4.02 3.10
CA PRO A 173 14.65 -4.17 2.00
C PRO A 173 13.96 -4.72 0.74
N THR A 174 14.11 -4.01 -0.38
CA THR A 174 13.31 -4.26 -1.58
C THR A 174 14.21 -4.42 -2.80
N ILE A 175 13.87 -5.34 -3.69
CA ILE A 175 14.33 -5.32 -5.07
C ILE A 175 13.16 -4.83 -5.94
N ASN A 176 13.30 -3.63 -6.50
CA ASN A 176 12.37 -3.06 -7.48
C ASN A 176 12.89 -3.37 -8.90
N ALA A 177 12.27 -4.35 -9.55
CA ALA A 177 12.70 -4.89 -10.83
C ALA A 177 12.12 -4.14 -12.04
N ASN A 178 11.41 -3.01 -11.86
CA ASN A 178 10.79 -2.27 -12.98
C ASN A 178 11.82 -1.92 -14.07
N LEU A 179 12.98 -1.39 -13.66
CA LEU A 179 14.06 -1.06 -14.59
C LEU A 179 14.61 -2.29 -15.31
N LEU A 180 14.77 -3.42 -14.61
CA LEU A 180 15.30 -4.65 -15.22
C LEU A 180 14.32 -5.22 -16.24
N VAL A 181 13.04 -5.26 -15.89
CA VAL A 181 11.98 -5.72 -16.79
C VAL A 181 11.92 -4.86 -18.05
N ALA A 182 12.02 -3.52 -17.91
CA ALA A 182 12.05 -2.60 -19.04
C ALA A 182 13.27 -2.83 -19.97
N ILE A 183 14.43 -3.19 -19.41
CA ILE A 183 15.65 -3.50 -20.18
C ILE A 183 15.55 -4.86 -20.86
N LEU A 184 15.03 -5.88 -20.17
CA LEU A 184 14.97 -7.25 -20.68
C LEU A 184 13.91 -7.43 -21.77
N GLY A 185 12.76 -6.73 -21.64
CA GLY A 185 11.74 -6.57 -22.69
C GLY A 185 11.00 -7.84 -23.15
N SER A 186 11.47 -9.02 -22.79
CA SER A 186 10.88 -10.32 -23.15
C SER A 186 10.13 -10.92 -21.97
N THR A 187 8.86 -11.30 -22.17
CA THR A 187 8.05 -11.98 -21.15
C THR A 187 8.72 -13.22 -20.58
N SER A 188 9.39 -14.04 -21.40
CA SER A 188 10.06 -15.25 -20.92
C SER A 188 11.26 -14.92 -20.03
N THR A 189 12.04 -13.90 -20.40
CA THR A 189 13.22 -13.47 -19.63
C THR A 189 12.81 -12.75 -18.34
N CYS A 190 11.74 -11.96 -18.38
CA CYS A 190 11.15 -11.32 -17.19
C CYS A 190 10.58 -12.36 -16.22
N ARG A 191 9.89 -13.39 -16.73
CA ARG A 191 9.41 -14.51 -15.91
C ARG A 191 10.56 -15.27 -15.26
N GLN A 192 11.65 -15.52 -15.98
CA GLN A 192 12.85 -16.12 -15.40
C GLN A 192 13.45 -15.23 -14.31
N LEU A 193 13.53 -13.91 -14.52
CA LEU A 193 14.00 -12.96 -13.50
C LEU A 193 13.13 -13.01 -12.23
N GLN A 194 11.81 -13.05 -12.40
CA GLN A 194 10.88 -13.18 -11.28
C GLN A 194 11.09 -14.46 -10.47
N GLN A 195 11.34 -15.59 -11.15
CA GLN A 195 11.67 -16.87 -10.49
C GLN A 195 13.00 -16.80 -9.74
N ASP A 196 14.03 -16.23 -10.37
CA ASP A 196 15.36 -16.09 -9.76
C ASP A 196 15.31 -15.18 -8.51
N LEU A 197 14.54 -14.08 -8.58
CA LEU A 197 14.31 -13.18 -7.46
C LEU A 197 13.51 -13.85 -6.34
N GLN A 198 12.46 -14.60 -6.68
CA GLN A 198 11.69 -15.37 -5.71
C GLN A 198 12.60 -16.36 -4.97
N GLN A 199 13.41 -17.14 -5.70
CA GLN A 199 14.32 -18.10 -5.10
C GLN A 199 15.33 -17.42 -4.16
N PHE A 200 15.89 -16.27 -4.58
CA PHE A 200 16.78 -15.50 -3.72
C PHE A 200 16.10 -15.06 -2.42
N MET A 201 14.85 -14.58 -2.48
CA MET A 201 14.11 -14.19 -1.28
C MET A 201 13.81 -15.38 -0.37
N GLU A 202 13.51 -16.56 -0.93
CA GLU A 202 13.34 -17.80 -0.16
C GLU A 202 14.66 -18.27 0.48
N GLU A 203 15.80 -18.05 -0.18
CA GLU A 203 17.12 -18.28 0.40
C GLU A 203 17.39 -17.35 1.59
N LEU A 204 16.98 -16.09 1.53
CA LEU A 204 17.06 -15.17 2.67
C LEU A 204 16.22 -15.64 3.86
N LEU A 205 15.02 -16.21 3.63
CA LEU A 205 14.22 -16.81 4.71
C LEU A 205 14.96 -18.00 5.36
N ARG A 206 15.60 -18.85 4.54
CA ARG A 206 16.40 -19.98 5.04
C ARG A 206 17.67 -19.54 5.77
N ASP A 207 18.29 -18.44 5.36
CA ASP A 207 19.41 -17.84 6.06
C ASP A 207 18.97 -17.30 7.43
N ALA A 208 17.85 -16.57 7.48
CA ALA A 208 17.29 -16.07 8.73
C ALA A 208 16.99 -17.20 9.72
N ALA A 209 16.38 -18.29 9.25
CA ALA A 209 16.16 -19.50 10.03
C ALA A 209 17.46 -20.07 10.61
N ARG A 210 18.53 -20.16 9.80
CA ARG A 210 19.87 -20.61 10.27
C ARG A 210 20.48 -19.69 11.32
N GLU A 211 20.09 -18.42 11.37
CA GLU A 211 20.50 -17.43 12.38
C GLU A 211 19.56 -17.40 13.61
N GLY A 212 18.60 -18.32 13.71
CA GLY A 212 17.64 -18.37 14.83
C GLY A 212 16.53 -17.31 14.74
N LEU A 213 16.33 -16.74 13.56
CA LEU A 213 15.26 -15.80 13.22
C LEU A 213 14.16 -16.49 12.41
N ASP A 214 13.92 -17.78 12.70
CA ASP A 214 12.76 -18.50 12.21
C ASP A 214 11.49 -17.70 12.52
N ASP A 215 10.57 -17.64 11.56
CA ASP A 215 9.31 -16.90 11.68
C ASP A 215 9.42 -15.39 11.94
N SER A 216 10.60 -14.77 11.80
CA SER A 216 10.72 -13.31 11.91
C SER A 216 10.27 -12.56 10.67
N PHE A 217 10.34 -13.21 9.50
CA PHE A 217 10.19 -12.54 8.20
C PHE A 217 9.18 -13.24 7.29
N PHE A 218 8.75 -12.51 6.27
CA PHE A 218 8.00 -13.02 5.13
C PHE A 218 8.38 -12.22 3.87
N ILE A 219 7.95 -12.70 2.72
CA ILE A 219 8.18 -12.03 1.44
C ILE A 219 6.85 -11.40 1.01
N HIS A 220 6.89 -10.11 0.71
CA HIS A 220 5.78 -9.39 0.11
C HIS A 220 6.08 -9.12 -1.37
N TYR A 221 5.10 -9.42 -2.22
CA TYR A 221 5.15 -9.20 -3.66
C TYR A 221 4.16 -8.09 -4.05
N ALA A 222 4.58 -7.16 -4.91
CA ALA A 222 3.68 -6.18 -5.48
C ALA A 222 3.84 -6.04 -7.02
N PRO A 223 2.73 -6.16 -7.79
CA PRO A 223 1.46 -6.79 -7.38
C PRO A 223 1.62 -8.28 -7.01
N ASN A 224 0.62 -8.86 -6.33
CA ASN A 224 0.55 -10.29 -6.01
C ASN A 224 -0.82 -10.88 -6.39
N LEU A 225 -0.94 -12.21 -6.37
CA LEU A 225 -2.17 -12.96 -6.65
C LEU A 225 -2.83 -13.52 -5.38
N GLY A 226 -2.67 -12.82 -4.26
CA GLY A 226 -3.17 -13.27 -2.96
C GLY A 226 -2.22 -14.24 -2.28
N ARG A 227 -2.76 -15.08 -1.40
CA ARG A 227 -1.97 -16.05 -0.62
C ARG A 227 -2.29 -17.48 -1.00
N ASP A 228 -1.31 -18.34 -0.84
CA ASP A 228 -1.48 -19.77 -0.91
C ASP A 228 -2.11 -20.27 0.40
N GLU A 229 -3.23 -21.00 0.30
CA GLU A 229 -3.99 -21.45 1.48
C GLU A 229 -3.23 -22.46 2.34
N GLN A 230 -2.32 -23.24 1.74
CA GLN A 230 -1.58 -24.29 2.45
C GLN A 230 -0.35 -23.73 3.17
N THR A 231 0.39 -22.85 2.52
CA THR A 231 1.66 -22.30 3.02
C THR A 231 1.49 -20.94 3.68
N GLY A 232 0.42 -20.21 3.37
CA GLY A 232 0.20 -18.83 3.79
C GLY A 232 1.10 -17.80 3.10
N ALA A 233 1.95 -18.23 2.15
CA ALA A 233 2.85 -17.37 1.41
C ALA A 233 2.12 -16.57 0.32
N GLU A 234 2.58 -15.36 0.02
CA GLU A 234 2.05 -14.60 -1.11
C GLU A 234 2.39 -15.27 -2.44
N ARG A 235 1.47 -15.17 -3.41
CA ARG A 235 1.65 -15.69 -4.75
C ARG A 235 2.17 -14.60 -5.67
N ILE A 236 3.27 -14.88 -6.33
CA ILE A 236 3.82 -14.02 -7.37
C ILE A 236 2.87 -13.96 -8.58
N GLN A 237 2.75 -12.77 -9.18
CA GLN A 237 2.12 -12.58 -10.48
C GLN A 237 3.22 -12.61 -11.54
N PHE A 238 3.34 -13.70 -12.31
CA PHE A 238 4.36 -13.77 -13.35
C PHE A 238 4.04 -12.88 -14.55
N ALA A 239 5.08 -12.48 -15.28
CA ALA A 239 4.95 -11.73 -16.53
C ALA A 239 4.18 -12.53 -17.59
N GLU A 240 3.32 -11.82 -18.32
CA GLU A 240 2.51 -12.31 -19.44
C GLU A 240 2.56 -11.30 -20.60
N ALA A 241 1.89 -11.59 -21.72
CA ALA A 241 2.03 -10.84 -22.97
C ALA A 241 1.72 -9.32 -22.88
N ARG A 242 0.92 -8.89 -21.90
CA ARG A 242 0.46 -7.50 -21.75
C ARG A 242 0.76 -6.88 -20.39
N GLN A 243 1.41 -7.62 -19.50
CA GLN A 243 1.66 -7.19 -18.13
C GLN A 243 2.95 -7.80 -17.61
N TRP A 244 3.72 -7.00 -16.89
CA TRP A 244 4.98 -7.47 -16.32
C TRP A 244 4.80 -8.27 -15.03
N GLY A 245 3.64 -8.17 -14.38
CA GLY A 245 3.37 -8.84 -13.11
C GLY A 245 4.17 -8.24 -11.95
N THR A 246 4.57 -9.06 -10.99
CA THR A 246 5.33 -8.67 -9.81
C THR A 246 6.68 -8.08 -10.19
N THR A 247 6.92 -6.83 -9.80
CA THR A 247 8.21 -6.17 -9.96
C THR A 247 8.83 -5.77 -8.64
N ASP A 248 8.04 -5.68 -7.57
CA ASP A 248 8.55 -5.40 -6.23
C ASP A 248 8.61 -6.66 -5.38
N PHE A 249 9.82 -6.94 -4.88
CA PHE A 249 10.11 -8.05 -3.99
C PHE A 249 10.61 -7.46 -2.68
N GLN A 250 9.81 -7.53 -1.63
CA GLN A 250 10.12 -6.93 -0.33
C GLN A 250 10.32 -8.00 0.72
N PHE A 251 11.44 -7.92 1.44
CA PHE A 251 11.73 -8.81 2.56
C PHE A 251 11.32 -8.10 3.86
N MET A 252 10.23 -8.54 4.48
CA MET A 252 9.53 -7.77 5.53
C MET A 252 9.42 -8.56 6.83
N LEU A 253 9.25 -7.83 7.94
CA LEU A 253 8.98 -8.39 9.26
C LEU A 253 7.60 -9.06 9.31
N LYS A 254 7.52 -10.33 9.70
CA LYS A 254 6.26 -11.08 9.84
C LYS A 254 5.21 -10.34 10.68
N GLY A 255 4.04 -10.06 10.12
CA GLY A 255 3.01 -9.26 10.78
C GLY A 255 3.03 -7.79 10.39
N ALA A 256 4.01 -7.32 9.62
CA ALA A 256 3.97 -6.06 8.89
C ALA A 256 2.95 -6.13 7.74
N LEU A 257 1.68 -6.19 8.10
CA LEU A 257 0.53 -6.31 7.22
C LEU A 257 -0.30 -5.03 7.29
N LYS A 258 -0.62 -4.42 6.14
CA LYS A 258 -1.40 -3.17 6.10
C LYS A 258 -2.73 -3.30 6.84
N GLN A 259 -3.44 -4.41 6.69
CA GLN A 259 -4.70 -4.66 7.41
C GLN A 259 -4.56 -4.61 8.93
N ALA A 260 -3.46 -5.11 9.51
CA ALA A 260 -3.21 -4.99 10.94
C ALA A 260 -2.96 -3.53 11.34
N GLY A 261 -2.33 -2.76 10.45
CA GLY A 261 -2.12 -1.33 10.60
C GLY A 261 -3.42 -0.52 10.73
N VAL A 262 -4.53 -0.96 10.11
CA VAL A 262 -5.84 -0.29 10.27
C VAL A 262 -6.24 -0.24 11.75
N LEU A 263 -6.10 -1.35 12.48
CA LEU A 263 -6.46 -1.39 13.91
C LEU A 263 -5.49 -0.59 14.77
N VAL A 264 -4.20 -0.54 14.41
CA VAL A 264 -3.23 0.34 15.08
C VAL A 264 -3.64 1.81 14.91
N LEU A 265 -3.96 2.23 13.68
CA LEU A 265 -4.37 3.61 13.40
C LEU A 265 -5.71 3.96 14.06
N LEU A 266 -6.65 3.02 14.09
CA LEU A 266 -7.92 3.20 14.80
C LEU A 266 -7.71 3.31 16.31
N ASN A 267 -6.82 2.49 16.89
CA ASN A 267 -6.45 2.60 18.31
C ASN A 267 -5.78 3.96 18.61
N GLN A 268 -4.94 4.47 17.70
CA GLN A 268 -4.35 5.82 17.81
C GLN A 268 -5.40 6.92 17.69
N TYR A 269 -6.36 6.79 16.79
CA TYR A 269 -7.49 7.72 16.65
C TYR A 269 -8.27 7.81 17.96
N TYR A 270 -8.61 6.67 18.57
CA TYR A 270 -9.29 6.63 19.87
C TYR A 270 -8.45 7.27 20.98
N GLY A 271 -7.15 6.95 21.04
CA GLY A 271 -6.25 7.53 22.04
C GLY A 271 -6.15 9.05 21.93
N GLN A 272 -6.11 9.59 20.70
CA GLN A 272 -6.03 11.03 20.46
C GLN A 272 -7.35 11.76 20.74
N ARG A 273 -8.50 11.13 20.43
CA ARG A 273 -9.82 11.78 20.52
C ARG A 273 -10.50 11.60 21.87
N TYR A 274 -10.30 10.45 22.51
CA TYR A 274 -10.99 10.04 23.72
C TYR A 274 -10.06 9.79 24.91
N GLY A 275 -8.74 9.82 24.71
CA GLY A 275 -7.75 9.53 25.77
C GLY A 275 -7.68 8.06 26.17
N GLU A 276 -8.32 7.18 25.41
CA GLU A 276 -8.41 5.73 25.67
C GLU A 276 -7.86 4.97 24.46
N PHE A 277 -7.08 3.92 24.70
CA PHE A 277 -6.56 3.03 23.67
C PHE A 277 -7.24 1.65 23.84
N PRO A 278 -8.32 1.35 23.11
CA PRO A 278 -9.09 0.11 23.27
C PRO A 278 -8.28 -1.19 23.20
N LEU A 279 -7.17 -1.18 22.45
CA LEU A 279 -6.26 -2.32 22.30
C LEU A 279 -5.00 -2.19 23.20
N GLY A 280 -4.89 -1.13 23.99
CA GLY A 280 -3.72 -0.75 24.78
C GLY A 280 -2.78 0.21 24.04
N GLU A 281 -2.06 1.06 24.79
CA GLU A 281 -1.13 2.07 24.23
C GLU A 281 -0.01 1.46 23.39
N ASP A 282 0.47 0.28 23.79
CA ASP A 282 1.59 -0.43 23.14
C ASP A 282 1.15 -1.37 22.00
N PHE A 283 -0.14 -1.37 21.63
CA PHE A 283 -0.65 -2.25 20.58
C PHE A 283 0.03 -1.98 19.24
N ASN A 284 0.51 -3.06 18.60
CA ASN A 284 1.19 -2.98 17.32
C ASN A 284 0.90 -4.18 16.43
N VAL A 285 1.29 -4.07 15.16
CA VAL A 285 0.98 -5.08 14.12
C VAL A 285 1.56 -6.47 14.41
N ARG A 286 2.56 -6.60 15.29
CA ARG A 286 3.14 -7.90 15.66
C ARG A 286 2.25 -8.70 16.62
N GLN A 287 1.35 -8.02 17.32
CA GLN A 287 0.39 -8.62 18.26
C GLN A 287 -0.96 -8.90 17.59
N ALA A 288 -1.22 -8.28 16.43
CA ALA A 288 -2.49 -8.38 15.74
C ALA A 288 -2.72 -9.78 15.15
N PRO A 289 -3.98 -10.27 15.12
CA PRO A 289 -4.36 -11.42 14.34
C PRO A 289 -3.97 -11.26 12.85
N ARG A 290 -3.61 -12.37 12.21
CA ARG A 290 -3.17 -12.35 10.80
C ARG A 290 -4.30 -12.47 9.79
N SER A 291 -5.45 -13.01 10.20
CA SER A 291 -6.63 -13.16 9.35
C SER A 291 -7.54 -11.95 9.47
N LEU A 292 -8.26 -11.63 8.39
CA LEU A 292 -9.28 -10.58 8.40
C LEU A 292 -10.37 -10.84 9.44
N GLU A 293 -10.82 -12.09 9.55
CA GLU A 293 -11.80 -12.50 10.57
C GLU A 293 -11.28 -12.23 11.99
N GLY A 294 -10.02 -12.57 12.27
CA GLY A 294 -9.42 -12.32 13.58
C GLY A 294 -9.28 -10.83 13.88
N LEU A 295 -8.93 -10.02 12.89
CA LEU A 295 -8.87 -8.56 13.02
C LEU A 295 -10.25 -7.97 13.28
N LEU A 296 -11.27 -8.41 12.55
CA LEU A 296 -12.65 -7.98 12.76
C LEU A 296 -13.17 -8.37 14.15
N ALA A 297 -12.91 -9.61 14.59
CA ALA A 297 -13.29 -10.08 15.91
C ALA A 297 -12.59 -9.30 17.03
N LEU A 298 -11.30 -8.99 16.86
CA LEU A 298 -10.56 -8.14 17.79
C LEU A 298 -11.20 -6.75 17.85
N ALA A 299 -11.55 -6.16 16.71
CA ALA A 299 -12.19 -4.86 16.69
C ALA A 299 -13.55 -4.88 17.40
N ALA A 300 -14.40 -5.85 17.05
CA ALA A 300 -15.73 -6.05 17.62
C ALA A 300 -15.72 -6.19 19.15
N HIS A 301 -14.67 -6.78 19.71
CA HIS A 301 -14.57 -7.00 21.15
C HIS A 301 -14.13 -5.76 21.93
N HIS A 302 -13.39 -4.85 21.30
CA HIS A 302 -12.67 -3.78 22.00
C HIS A 302 -13.18 -2.36 21.69
N PHE A 303 -13.62 -2.08 20.46
CA PHE A 303 -14.05 -0.73 20.08
C PHE A 303 -15.52 -0.49 20.38
N ASP A 304 -15.83 0.71 20.86
CA ASP A 304 -17.19 1.18 21.12
C ASP A 304 -17.89 1.54 19.79
N PRO A 305 -18.98 0.86 19.40
CA PRO A 305 -19.70 1.17 18.17
C PRO A 305 -20.18 2.61 18.06
N GLU A 306 -20.53 3.26 19.18
CA GLU A 306 -21.02 4.64 19.17
C GLU A 306 -19.91 5.67 18.89
N ARG A 307 -18.65 5.28 19.08
CA ARG A 307 -17.46 6.12 18.85
C ARG A 307 -16.71 5.74 17.57
N MET A 308 -17.19 4.74 16.83
CA MET A 308 -16.54 4.28 15.60
C MET A 308 -16.65 5.35 14.52
N PRO A 309 -15.52 5.94 14.06
CA PRO A 309 -15.59 6.90 12.99
C PRO A 309 -16.03 6.22 11.70
N ARG A 310 -16.60 7.01 10.80
CA ARG A 310 -16.65 6.59 9.41
C ARG A 310 -15.23 6.50 8.84
N ILE A 311 -14.80 5.33 8.45
CA ILE A 311 -13.48 5.12 7.86
C ILE A 311 -13.57 5.21 6.33
N ILE A 312 -12.72 6.03 5.74
CA ILE A 312 -12.51 6.17 4.31
C ILE A 312 -11.18 5.50 3.96
N GLY A 313 -11.26 4.30 3.38
CA GLY A 313 -10.11 3.55 2.88
C GLY A 313 -9.80 3.91 1.44
N VAL A 314 -8.56 4.29 1.14
CA VAL A 314 -8.14 4.66 -0.22
C VAL A 314 -6.90 3.88 -0.63
N GLY A 315 -6.99 3.15 -1.74
CA GLY A 315 -5.88 2.42 -2.33
C GLY A 315 -5.86 2.52 -3.86
N ASP A 316 -4.86 1.91 -4.47
CA ASP A 316 -4.67 1.84 -5.92
C ASP A 316 -4.40 0.40 -6.40
N THR A 317 -3.89 -0.47 -5.54
CA THR A 317 -3.33 -1.78 -5.92
C THR A 317 -4.23 -2.92 -5.44
N ILE A 318 -5.15 -3.33 -6.31
CA ILE A 318 -5.91 -4.59 -6.22
C ILE A 318 -5.77 -5.38 -7.52
N THR A 319 -5.83 -6.71 -7.45
CA THR A 319 -5.75 -7.58 -8.61
C THR A 319 -6.83 -8.66 -8.57
N SER A 320 -7.27 -9.08 -9.76
CA SER A 320 -8.11 -10.27 -9.94
C SER A 320 -7.78 -10.95 -11.27
N HIS A 321 -7.32 -12.20 -11.22
CA HIS A 321 -6.87 -12.96 -12.38
C HIS A 321 -7.41 -14.39 -12.37
N ILE A 322 -7.69 -14.93 -13.56
CA ILE A 322 -7.89 -16.36 -13.73
C ILE A 322 -6.53 -16.98 -13.98
N VAL A 323 -6.16 -17.95 -13.14
CA VAL A 323 -4.97 -18.77 -13.34
C VAL A 323 -5.42 -20.20 -13.55
N ASP A 324 -4.90 -20.85 -14.58
CA ASP A 324 -5.08 -22.28 -14.78
C ASP A 324 -4.25 -23.03 -13.74
N GLN A 325 -4.93 -23.76 -12.84
CA GLN A 325 -4.31 -24.69 -11.92
C GLN A 325 -4.76 -26.10 -12.27
N ASN A 326 -3.83 -26.90 -12.81
CA ASN A 326 -4.05 -28.30 -13.18
C ASN A 326 -5.19 -28.53 -14.19
N GLY A 327 -5.41 -27.60 -15.11
CA GLY A 327 -6.46 -27.65 -16.12
C GLY A 327 -7.79 -27.03 -15.67
N GLU A 328 -7.89 -26.55 -14.42
CA GLU A 328 -9.07 -25.90 -13.88
C GLU A 328 -8.82 -24.39 -13.69
N PRO A 329 -9.69 -23.53 -14.25
CA PRO A 329 -9.55 -22.09 -14.08
C PRO A 329 -9.89 -21.68 -12.64
N GLN A 330 -8.90 -21.18 -11.90
CA GLN A 330 -9.10 -20.65 -10.56
C GLN A 330 -8.99 -19.12 -10.58
N ARG A 331 -9.96 -18.45 -9.95
CA ARG A 331 -9.90 -17.01 -9.68
C ARG A 331 -8.97 -16.75 -8.50
N LEU A 332 -7.91 -15.98 -8.70
CA LEU A 332 -7.00 -15.50 -7.66
C LEU A 332 -7.12 -13.98 -7.52
N ARG A 333 -7.13 -13.52 -6.27
CA ARG A 333 -7.36 -12.13 -5.90
C ARG A 333 -6.26 -11.66 -4.96
N GLY A 334 -5.63 -10.55 -5.29
CA GLY A 334 -4.50 -10.02 -4.52
C GLY A 334 -4.39 -8.51 -4.61
N GLY A 335 -3.15 -8.04 -4.51
CA GLY A 335 -2.82 -6.62 -4.46
C GLY A 335 -2.52 -6.17 -3.03
N SER A 336 -1.59 -5.24 -2.90
CA SER A 336 -1.07 -4.83 -1.59
C SER A 336 -2.13 -4.13 -0.74
N ASP A 337 -3.13 -3.47 -1.37
CA ASP A 337 -4.18 -2.72 -0.67
C ASP A 337 -5.40 -3.55 -0.29
N ARG A 338 -5.59 -4.70 -0.94
CA ARG A 338 -6.82 -5.49 -0.87
C ARG A 338 -7.28 -5.76 0.55
N ASP A 339 -6.43 -6.37 1.37
CA ASP A 339 -6.82 -6.83 2.71
C ASP A 339 -7.20 -5.66 3.63
N PHE A 340 -6.51 -4.52 3.55
CA PHE A 340 -6.83 -3.39 4.43
C PHE A 340 -8.11 -2.67 3.98
N LEU A 341 -8.35 -2.55 2.67
CA LEU A 341 -9.59 -2.00 2.14
C LEU A 341 -10.78 -2.92 2.50
N GLN A 342 -10.60 -4.24 2.39
CA GLN A 342 -11.61 -5.20 2.77
C GLN A 342 -11.90 -5.17 4.28
N LEU A 343 -10.88 -5.01 5.12
CA LEU A 343 -11.09 -4.82 6.56
C LEU A 343 -11.89 -3.55 6.85
N ILE A 344 -11.56 -2.42 6.19
CA ILE A 344 -12.31 -1.16 6.35
C ILE A 344 -13.78 -1.34 5.97
N GLN A 345 -14.06 -2.03 4.86
CA GLN A 345 -15.44 -2.37 4.46
C GLN A 345 -16.14 -3.20 5.54
N GLN A 346 -15.50 -4.26 6.03
CA GLN A 346 -16.06 -5.16 7.04
C GLN A 346 -16.31 -4.47 8.38
N LEU A 347 -15.42 -3.56 8.79
CA LEU A 347 -15.64 -2.70 9.97
C LEU A 347 -16.90 -1.84 9.76
N GLY A 348 -17.08 -1.26 8.58
CA GLY A 348 -18.25 -0.44 8.26
C GLY A 348 -19.56 -1.22 8.35
N GLN A 349 -19.56 -2.45 7.86
CA GLN A 349 -20.70 -3.36 7.93
C GLN A 349 -20.99 -3.80 9.38
N HIS A 350 -19.95 -4.13 10.14
CA HIS A 350 -20.09 -4.62 11.51
C HIS A 350 -20.56 -3.54 12.48
N PHE A 351 -19.99 -2.34 12.38
CA PHE A 351 -20.28 -1.23 13.29
C PHE A 351 -21.38 -0.28 12.79
N GLY A 352 -21.85 -0.46 11.56
CA GLY A 352 -22.84 0.44 10.95
C GLY A 352 -22.30 1.86 10.71
N SER A 353 -20.98 2.03 10.60
CA SER A 353 -20.31 3.34 10.47
C SER A 353 -20.30 3.92 9.05
N ASP A 354 -20.94 3.23 8.10
CA ASP A 354 -21.10 3.69 6.71
C ASP A 354 -19.75 4.02 6.04
N ASN A 355 -18.79 3.11 6.18
CA ASN A 355 -17.44 3.25 5.63
C ASN A 355 -17.45 3.27 4.09
N LEU A 356 -16.43 3.90 3.53
CA LEU A 356 -16.23 4.02 2.08
C LEU A 356 -14.86 3.43 1.69
N VAL A 357 -14.86 2.60 0.65
CA VAL A 357 -13.66 2.12 -0.04
C VAL A 357 -13.55 2.84 -1.40
N ALA A 358 -12.44 3.53 -1.61
CA ALA A 358 -12.13 4.23 -2.85
C ALA A 358 -10.90 3.66 -3.54
N LEU A 359 -10.99 3.53 -4.86
CA LEU A 359 -9.90 3.07 -5.72
C LEU A 359 -9.40 4.23 -6.59
N VAL A 360 -8.10 4.51 -6.53
CA VAL A 360 -7.44 5.46 -7.44
C VAL A 360 -6.83 4.71 -8.61
N ASP A 361 -7.15 5.11 -9.83
CA ASP A 361 -6.57 4.50 -11.02
C ASP A 361 -5.10 4.91 -11.17
N SER A 362 -4.19 3.96 -10.98
CA SER A 362 -2.75 4.17 -11.10
C SER A 362 -2.14 3.69 -12.43
N SER A 363 -2.97 3.36 -13.43
CA SER A 363 -2.55 2.82 -14.73
C SER A 363 -1.88 3.84 -15.66
N ALA A 364 -2.14 5.15 -15.46
CA ALA A 364 -1.61 6.23 -16.31
C ALA A 364 -0.13 6.57 -16.06
N GLY A 365 0.55 5.84 -15.16
CA GLY A 365 1.94 6.09 -14.77
C GLY A 365 2.97 5.40 -15.66
N GLU A 366 4.21 5.31 -15.17
CA GLU A 366 5.29 4.62 -15.89
C GLU A 366 5.22 3.08 -15.77
N VAL A 367 4.37 2.60 -14.86
CA VAL A 367 4.20 1.18 -14.52
C VAL A 367 2.93 0.65 -15.17
N SER A 368 3.03 -0.45 -15.92
CA SER A 368 1.89 -1.07 -16.60
C SER A 368 0.95 -1.77 -15.61
N ARG A 369 -0.31 -1.34 -15.58
CA ARG A 369 -1.38 -1.89 -14.73
C ARG A 369 -2.74 -1.86 -15.45
N PRO A 370 -3.71 -2.72 -15.05
CA PRO A 370 -5.09 -2.59 -15.50
C PRO A 370 -5.68 -1.23 -15.10
N ALA A 371 -6.52 -0.67 -15.97
CA ALA A 371 -7.16 0.64 -15.80
C ALA A 371 -8.65 0.48 -15.46
N VAL A 372 -9.23 1.49 -14.79
CA VAL A 372 -10.68 1.57 -14.59
C VAL A 372 -11.34 1.96 -15.92
N ASN A 373 -12.25 1.11 -16.41
CA ASN A 373 -12.97 1.38 -17.66
C ASN A 373 -14.19 2.28 -17.42
N MET A 374 -14.01 3.58 -17.67
CA MET A 374 -15.06 4.59 -17.54
C MET A 374 -16.22 4.42 -18.50
N GLU A 375 -15.98 3.87 -19.69
CA GLU A 375 -17.06 3.63 -20.66
C GLU A 375 -18.01 2.56 -20.11
N ALA A 376 -17.47 1.49 -19.50
CA ALA A 376 -18.28 0.45 -18.86
C ALA A 376 -19.11 1.00 -17.67
N ILE A 377 -18.54 1.89 -16.85
CA ILE A 377 -19.28 2.56 -15.74
C ILE A 377 -20.45 3.39 -16.27
N GLN A 378 -20.30 4.03 -17.43
CA GLN A 378 -21.34 4.87 -18.02
C GLN A 378 -22.40 4.05 -18.78
N GLN A 379 -22.01 2.90 -19.34
CA GLN A 379 -22.88 2.04 -20.15
C GLN A 379 -23.75 1.10 -19.32
N HIS A 380 -23.27 0.67 -18.15
CA HIS A 380 -23.96 -0.31 -17.30
C HIS A 380 -24.44 0.31 -15.99
N GLN A 381 -25.58 -0.17 -15.50
CA GLN A 381 -26.07 0.14 -14.15
C GLN A 381 -25.46 -0.82 -13.12
N PRO A 382 -25.36 -0.44 -11.84
CA PRO A 382 -24.85 -1.34 -10.79
C PRO A 382 -25.59 -2.68 -10.66
N SER A 383 -26.83 -2.77 -11.15
CA SER A 383 -27.63 -4.01 -11.18
C SER A 383 -27.28 -4.94 -12.33
N ASP A 384 -26.51 -4.48 -13.32
CA ASP A 384 -26.21 -5.24 -14.53
C ASP A 384 -25.08 -6.24 -14.27
N SER A 385 -25.20 -7.45 -14.81
CA SER A 385 -24.20 -8.50 -14.64
C SER A 385 -22.83 -8.18 -15.26
N GLU A 386 -22.78 -7.17 -16.14
CA GLU A 386 -21.58 -6.71 -16.83
C GLU A 386 -20.92 -5.50 -16.15
N TYR A 387 -21.56 -4.94 -15.11
CA TYR A 387 -21.07 -3.74 -14.42
C TYR A 387 -19.63 -3.89 -13.88
N TRP A 388 -19.26 -5.10 -13.46
CA TRP A 388 -17.92 -5.41 -12.97
C TRP A 388 -16.83 -5.29 -14.04
N GLN A 389 -17.15 -5.31 -15.34
CA GLN A 389 -16.19 -5.15 -16.44
C GLN A 389 -15.44 -3.80 -16.36
N ALA A 390 -16.02 -2.82 -15.67
CA ALA A 390 -15.35 -1.58 -15.30
C ALA A 390 -14.03 -1.78 -14.53
N LEU A 391 -13.87 -2.93 -13.86
CA LEU A 391 -12.72 -3.29 -13.03
C LEU A 391 -12.00 -4.56 -13.54
N GLU A 392 -12.08 -4.88 -14.83
CA GLU A 392 -11.39 -6.07 -15.38
C GLU A 392 -9.89 -6.06 -15.04
N GLY A 393 -9.40 -7.16 -14.46
CA GLY A 393 -8.02 -7.31 -13.98
C GLY A 393 -7.75 -6.73 -12.58
N LEU A 394 -8.65 -5.90 -12.06
CA LEU A 394 -8.60 -5.29 -10.72
C LEU A 394 -9.50 -6.04 -9.73
N SER A 395 -10.71 -6.37 -10.18
CA SER A 395 -11.76 -7.05 -9.40
C SER A 395 -12.64 -7.90 -10.33
N ASP A 396 -13.69 -8.52 -9.78
CA ASP A 396 -14.63 -9.35 -10.50
C ASP A 396 -16.00 -9.38 -9.80
N ALA A 397 -17.01 -9.99 -10.45
CA ALA A 397 -18.39 -10.01 -9.97
C ALA A 397 -18.56 -10.64 -8.57
N ASP A 398 -17.72 -11.61 -8.22
CA ASP A 398 -17.79 -12.37 -6.97
C ASP A 398 -16.77 -11.88 -5.93
N ASP A 399 -16.17 -10.71 -6.15
CA ASP A 399 -15.15 -10.16 -5.26
C ASP A 399 -15.79 -9.68 -3.94
N PRO A 400 -15.40 -10.21 -2.76
CA PRO A 400 -15.93 -9.73 -1.48
C PRO A 400 -15.56 -8.27 -1.19
N LEU A 401 -14.49 -7.75 -1.80
CA LEU A 401 -14.14 -6.34 -1.74
C LEU A 401 -14.97 -5.57 -2.79
N GLN A 402 -15.84 -4.68 -2.30
CA GLN A 402 -16.73 -3.86 -3.11
C GLN A 402 -16.22 -2.41 -3.13
N ILE A 403 -15.90 -1.92 -4.32
CA ILE A 403 -15.40 -0.56 -4.50
C ILE A 403 -16.57 0.42 -4.58
N ASN A 404 -16.62 1.38 -3.65
CA ASN A 404 -17.70 2.35 -3.58
C ASN A 404 -17.50 3.53 -4.52
N LEU A 405 -16.26 4.01 -4.63
CA LEU A 405 -15.86 5.21 -5.38
C LEU A 405 -14.60 4.93 -6.19
N VAL A 406 -14.51 5.48 -7.40
CA VAL A 406 -13.31 5.37 -8.24
C VAL A 406 -12.80 6.75 -8.65
N PHE A 407 -11.48 6.89 -8.78
CA PHE A 407 -10.81 8.07 -9.37
C PHE A 407 -10.11 7.66 -10.67
N PRO A 408 -10.82 7.62 -11.81
CA PRO A 408 -10.31 7.12 -13.10
C PRO A 408 -9.19 7.99 -13.69
N ASN A 409 -9.09 9.26 -13.27
CA ASN A 409 -8.03 10.16 -13.71
C ASN A 409 -6.85 10.19 -12.71
N GLY A 410 -6.77 9.17 -11.85
CA GLY A 410 -5.66 8.87 -10.97
C GLY A 410 -5.36 9.92 -9.90
N ALA A 411 -4.10 9.91 -9.44
CA ALA A 411 -3.66 10.65 -8.26
C ALA A 411 -3.95 12.15 -8.31
N GLN A 412 -3.88 12.78 -9.48
CA GLN A 412 -4.16 14.21 -9.62
C GLN A 412 -5.63 14.54 -9.31
N GLN A 413 -6.57 13.73 -9.79
CA GLN A 413 -7.98 13.90 -9.50
C GLN A 413 -8.25 13.70 -8.01
N TYR A 414 -7.70 12.64 -7.43
CA TYR A 414 -7.77 12.38 -5.99
C TYR A 414 -7.28 13.57 -5.17
N ILE A 415 -6.09 14.10 -5.48
CA ILE A 415 -5.50 15.26 -4.81
C ILE A 415 -6.43 16.49 -4.88
N GLN A 416 -7.02 16.77 -6.04
CA GLN A 416 -7.91 17.94 -6.14
C GLN A 416 -9.17 17.78 -5.30
N VAL A 417 -9.81 16.60 -5.34
CA VAL A 417 -11.00 16.30 -4.52
C VAL A 417 -10.66 16.37 -3.03
N PHE A 418 -9.53 15.79 -2.62
CA PHE A 418 -9.05 15.86 -1.24
C PHE A 418 -8.86 17.31 -0.77
N LYS A 419 -8.19 18.15 -1.58
CA LYS A 419 -8.00 19.57 -1.26
C LYS A 419 -9.33 20.33 -1.17
N GLN A 420 -10.30 20.02 -2.02
CA GLN A 420 -11.64 20.62 -1.96
C GLN A 420 -12.38 20.22 -0.68
N LEU A 421 -12.33 18.95 -0.29
CA LEU A 421 -12.86 18.46 0.99
C LEU A 421 -12.27 19.23 2.17
N VAL A 422 -10.94 19.32 2.25
CA VAL A 422 -10.26 20.03 3.35
C VAL A 422 -10.62 21.51 3.37
N LYS A 423 -10.67 22.16 2.20
CA LYS A 423 -11.09 23.56 2.10
C LYS A 423 -12.51 23.76 2.61
N GLY A 424 -13.45 22.87 2.27
CA GLY A 424 -14.83 22.94 2.74
C GLY A 424 -14.96 22.67 4.24
N GLN A 425 -14.17 21.74 4.79
CA GLN A 425 -14.05 21.50 6.23
C GLN A 425 -13.61 22.76 6.99
N ALA A 426 -12.61 23.48 6.47
CA ALA A 426 -12.12 24.72 7.08
C ALA A 426 -13.13 25.89 7.00
N GLN A 427 -14.12 25.84 6.10
CA GLN A 427 -15.17 26.86 5.98
C GLN A 427 -16.38 26.59 6.90
N ASN A 428 -16.58 25.34 7.33
CA ASN A 428 -17.66 24.89 8.19
C ASN A 428 -17.23 24.60 9.65
N GLY A 429 -15.93 24.59 9.91
CA GLY A 429 -15.32 24.52 11.25
C GLY A 429 -15.25 25.89 11.88
#